data_AF-A0A6P4ZMD8-F1
#
_entry.id   AF-A0A6P4ZMD8-F1
#
_cell.length_a   1.000
_cell.length_b   1.000
_cell.length_c   1.000
_cell.angle_alpha   90.00
_cell.angle_beta   90.00
_cell.angle_gamma   90.00
#
_symmetry.space_group_name_H-M   'P 1'
#
loop_
_entity.id
_entity.type
_entity.pdbx_description
1 polymer ?
#
loop_
_entity_poly.entity_id
_entity_poly.type
_entity_poly.pdbx_seq_one_letter_code
_entity_poly.pdbx_strand_id
1 'polypeptide(L)'
;MSQTCKYSKKEVTDCDEESNTFTITKQLRVGDPAICKEQIVKTKRCKNGDEEGKGARKAEKKAARKAARKEKKARKQAENGEAATPKGPCQYGSWSEFGECVDNKQTRTRPIMSGAEKRKCQQRATQVRNC
;
A
#
# COMPACT_ATOMS: atom_id res chain seq x y z
N MET A 1 31.77 -37.65 7.22
CA MET A 1 31.31 -37.38 5.85
C MET A 1 29.79 -37.33 5.86
N SER A 2 29.18 -36.17 5.61
CA SER A 2 27.73 -36.03 5.56
C SER A 2 27.20 -36.78 4.33
N GLN A 3 26.49 -37.89 4.54
CA GLN A 3 25.87 -38.62 3.43
C GLN A 3 24.79 -37.73 2.81
N THR A 4 25.01 -37.31 1.56
CA THR A 4 24.01 -36.53 0.82
C THR A 4 23.08 -37.48 0.08
N CYS A 5 21.78 -37.44 0.42
CA CYS A 5 20.78 -38.25 -0.28
C CYS A 5 20.70 -37.82 -1.75
N LYS A 6 21.06 -38.70 -2.68
CA LYS A 6 20.91 -38.46 -4.14
C LYS A 6 19.79 -39.33 -4.66
N TYR A 7 18.93 -38.74 -5.49
CA TYR A 7 17.77 -39.41 -6.07
C TYR A 7 17.90 -39.54 -7.59
N SER A 8 17.20 -40.51 -8.17
CA SER A 8 17.12 -40.77 -9.61
C SER A 8 16.47 -39.63 -10.39
N LYS A 9 16.59 -39.71 -11.72
CA LYS A 9 15.81 -38.84 -12.61
C LYS A 9 14.34 -39.00 -12.29
N LYS A 10 13.63 -37.87 -12.34
CA LYS A 10 12.18 -37.82 -12.09
C LYS A 10 11.44 -38.65 -13.14
N GLU A 11 10.58 -39.55 -12.68
CA GLU A 11 9.52 -40.12 -13.50
C GLU A 11 8.27 -39.26 -13.30
N VAL A 12 7.66 -38.88 -14.41
CA VAL A 12 6.55 -37.92 -14.45
C VAL A 12 5.36 -38.70 -15.01
N THR A 13 4.30 -38.81 -14.22
CA THR A 13 3.05 -39.38 -14.72
C THR A 13 2.36 -38.38 -15.62
N ASP A 14 1.48 -38.85 -16.49
CA ASP A 14 0.57 -38.00 -17.24
C ASP A 14 -0.29 -37.13 -16.32
N CYS A 15 -0.79 -36.04 -16.87
CA CYS A 15 -1.69 -35.13 -16.17
C CYS A 15 -3.04 -35.80 -15.98
N ASP A 16 -3.49 -35.91 -14.74
CA ASP A 16 -4.84 -36.32 -14.42
C ASP A 16 -5.79 -35.13 -14.67
N GLU A 17 -6.71 -35.28 -15.62
CA GLU A 17 -7.61 -34.22 -16.08
C GLU A 17 -8.64 -33.82 -15.01
N GLU A 18 -9.03 -34.75 -14.14
CA GLU A 18 -10.01 -34.52 -13.09
C GLU A 18 -9.45 -33.63 -11.97
N SER A 19 -8.24 -33.94 -11.50
CA SER A 19 -7.58 -33.18 -10.43
C SER A 19 -6.69 -32.04 -10.94
N ASN A 20 -6.42 -31.97 -12.25
CA ASN A 20 -5.46 -31.06 -12.88
C ASN A 20 -4.08 -31.12 -12.20
N THR A 21 -3.68 -32.33 -11.79
CA THR A 21 -2.39 -32.60 -11.16
C THR A 21 -1.68 -33.77 -11.80
N PHE A 22 -0.36 -33.77 -11.69
CA PHE A 22 0.49 -34.89 -12.07
C PHE A 22 1.46 -35.21 -10.95
N THR A 23 1.86 -36.47 -10.87
CA THR A 23 2.77 -36.95 -9.83
C THR A 23 4.18 -37.12 -10.37
N ILE A 24 5.15 -36.76 -9.54
CA ILE A 24 6.57 -36.90 -9.83
C ILE A 24 7.16 -37.85 -8.80
N THR A 25 7.63 -38.99 -9.24
CA THR A 25 8.31 -39.96 -8.40
C THR A 25 9.83 -39.87 -8.59
N LYS A 26 10.57 -40.01 -7.49
CA LYS A 26 12.03 -40.09 -7.48
C LYS A 26 12.45 -41.20 -6.53
N GLN A 27 13.31 -42.10 -7.00
CA GLN A 27 13.85 -43.19 -6.18
C GLN A 27 15.23 -42.81 -5.62
N LEU A 28 15.57 -43.30 -4.44
CA LEU A 28 16.87 -43.09 -3.84
C LEU A 28 17.95 -43.84 -4.62
N ARG A 29 19.05 -43.15 -4.97
CA ARG A 29 20.24 -43.74 -5.63
C ARG A 29 21.43 -43.89 -4.69
N VAL A 30 21.64 -42.89 -3.82
CA VAL A 30 22.76 -42.87 -2.87
C VAL A 30 22.24 -42.32 -1.55
N GLY A 31 22.46 -43.05 -0.47
CA GLY A 31 22.04 -42.69 0.88
C GLY A 31 21.51 -43.91 1.63
N ASP A 32 21.47 -43.79 2.95
CA ASP A 32 20.90 -44.81 3.83
C ASP A 32 19.37 -44.71 3.83
N PRO A 33 18.61 -45.80 3.57
CA PRO A 33 17.14 -45.79 3.61
C PRO A 33 16.56 -45.48 4.99
N ALA A 34 17.33 -45.64 6.08
CA ALA A 34 16.91 -45.27 7.43
C ALA A 34 16.91 -43.74 7.65
N ILE A 35 17.67 -42.99 6.83
CA ILE A 35 17.82 -41.52 6.94
C ILE A 35 17.15 -40.81 5.77
N CYS A 36 17.25 -41.38 4.57
CA CYS A 36 16.71 -40.87 3.33
C CYS A 36 15.47 -41.68 2.94
N LYS A 37 14.37 -41.01 2.56
CA LYS A 37 13.17 -41.71 2.06
C LYS A 37 13.52 -42.50 0.80
N GLU A 38 13.15 -43.77 0.73
CA GLU A 38 13.40 -44.61 -0.45
C GLU A 38 12.75 -44.04 -1.72
N GLN A 39 11.59 -43.42 -1.57
CA GLN A 39 10.87 -42.76 -2.66
C GLN A 39 10.32 -41.39 -2.22
N ILE A 40 10.46 -40.39 -3.09
CA ILE A 40 9.82 -39.09 -2.95
C ILE A 40 8.76 -38.95 -4.03
N VAL A 41 7.50 -38.87 -3.60
CA VAL A 41 6.35 -38.52 -4.45
C VAL A 41 6.06 -37.03 -4.29
N LYS A 42 6.01 -36.28 -5.39
CA LYS A 42 5.62 -34.87 -5.40
C LYS A 42 4.48 -34.67 -6.38
N THR A 43 3.35 -34.20 -5.88
CA THR A 43 2.21 -33.78 -6.72
C THR A 43 2.40 -32.33 -7.14
N LYS A 44 2.20 -32.04 -8.43
CA LYS A 44 2.22 -30.69 -8.99
C LYS A 44 1.00 -30.45 -9.86
N ARG A 45 0.58 -29.20 -9.99
CA ARG A 45 -0.46 -28.81 -10.95
C ARG A 45 0.06 -28.90 -12.37
N CYS A 46 -0.78 -29.33 -13.29
CA CYS A 46 -0.45 -29.35 -14.71
C CYS A 46 -0.34 -27.93 -15.26
N LYS A 47 0.45 -27.78 -16.33
CA LYS A 47 0.74 -26.47 -16.92
C LYS A 47 -0.42 -25.92 -17.76
N ASN A 48 -1.40 -26.75 -18.09
CA ASN A 48 -2.42 -26.45 -19.10
C ASN A 48 -3.63 -25.66 -18.57
N GLY A 49 -3.75 -25.39 -17.26
CA GLY A 49 -4.97 -24.82 -16.67
C GLY A 49 -5.02 -23.30 -16.46
N ASP A 50 -4.01 -22.53 -16.87
CA ASP A 50 -3.81 -21.18 -16.31
C ASP A 50 -3.60 -20.04 -17.33
N GLU A 51 -3.80 -20.27 -18.62
CA GLU A 51 -3.73 -19.18 -19.62
C GLU A 51 -5.07 -18.48 -19.82
N GLU A 52 -6.20 -19.20 -19.80
CA GLU A 52 -7.54 -18.59 -19.99
C GLU A 52 -8.10 -17.89 -18.74
N GLY A 53 -7.63 -18.22 -17.53
CA GLY A 53 -8.18 -17.67 -16.27
C GLY A 53 -7.47 -16.41 -15.73
N LYS A 54 -6.23 -16.13 -16.15
CA LYS A 54 -5.44 -15.02 -15.60
C LYS A 54 -5.90 -13.65 -16.11
N GLY A 55 -6.41 -13.59 -17.34
CA GLY A 55 -6.98 -12.36 -17.91
C GLY A 55 -8.23 -11.89 -17.16
N ALA A 56 -9.18 -12.81 -16.96
CA ALA A 56 -10.45 -12.54 -16.29
C ALA A 56 -10.26 -12.07 -14.84
N ARG A 57 -9.49 -12.81 -14.03
CA ARG A 57 -9.21 -12.43 -12.62
C ARG A 57 -8.48 -11.09 -12.50
N LYS A 58 -7.60 -10.77 -13.46
CA LYS A 58 -6.89 -9.48 -13.49
C LYS A 58 -7.83 -8.33 -13.90
N ALA A 59 -8.77 -8.58 -14.82
CA ALA A 59 -9.79 -7.62 -15.22
C ALA A 59 -10.76 -7.32 -14.08
N GLU A 60 -11.28 -8.36 -13.41
CA GLU A 60 -12.15 -8.23 -12.23
C GLU A 60 -11.47 -7.44 -11.09
N LYS A 61 -10.23 -7.79 -10.74
CA LYS A 61 -9.46 -7.07 -9.71
C LYS A 61 -9.22 -5.60 -10.07
N LYS A 62 -9.04 -5.29 -11.36
CA LYS A 62 -8.89 -3.90 -11.85
C LYS A 62 -10.22 -3.14 -11.82
N ALA A 63 -11.33 -3.79 -12.14
CA ALA A 63 -12.68 -3.21 -12.07
C ALA A 63 -13.06 -2.89 -10.61
N ALA A 64 -12.87 -3.84 -9.68
CA ALA A 64 -13.12 -3.63 -8.25
C ALA A 64 -12.30 -2.46 -7.67
N ARG A 65 -11.02 -2.35 -8.04
CA ARG A 65 -10.16 -1.23 -7.59
C ARG A 65 -10.60 0.13 -8.13
N LYS A 66 -11.12 0.19 -9.36
CA LYS A 66 -11.69 1.42 -9.93
C LYS A 66 -12.99 1.83 -9.22
N ALA A 67 -13.88 0.88 -8.94
CA ALA A 67 -15.12 1.12 -8.20
C ALA A 67 -14.85 1.68 -6.79
N ALA A 68 -13.97 1.02 -6.03
CA ALA A 68 -13.58 1.49 -4.69
C ALA A 68 -12.94 2.89 -4.69
N ARG A 69 -12.17 3.24 -5.74
CA ARG A 69 -11.60 4.59 -5.86
C ARG A 69 -12.67 5.65 -6.19
N LYS A 70 -13.69 5.31 -6.98
CA LYS A 70 -14.81 6.21 -7.30
C LYS A 70 -15.65 6.49 -6.06
N GLU A 71 -15.94 5.46 -5.27
CA GLU A 71 -16.68 5.58 -4.00
C GLU A 71 -15.92 6.43 -2.96
N LYS A 72 -14.62 6.18 -2.76
CA LYS A 72 -13.78 7.01 -1.88
C LYS A 72 -13.74 8.47 -2.32
N LYS A 73 -13.72 8.74 -3.63
CA LYS A 73 -13.74 10.11 -4.17
C LYS A 73 -15.10 10.78 -3.94
N ALA A 74 -16.21 10.06 -4.12
CA ALA A 74 -17.55 10.55 -3.87
C ALA A 74 -17.76 10.88 -2.38
N ARG A 75 -17.33 9.99 -1.48
CA ARG A 75 -17.39 10.23 -0.03
C ARG A 75 -16.57 11.45 0.40
N LYS A 76 -15.36 11.62 -0.15
CA LYS A 76 -14.53 12.81 0.09
C LYS A 76 -15.14 14.10 -0.50
N GLN A 77 -15.88 14.01 -1.60
CA GLN A 77 -16.57 15.17 -2.18
C GLN A 77 -17.81 15.58 -1.37
N ALA A 78 -18.54 14.61 -0.81
CA ALA A 78 -19.65 14.88 0.11
C ALA A 78 -19.16 15.49 1.44
N GLU A 79 -18.10 14.94 2.02
CA GLU A 79 -17.51 15.45 3.27
C GLU A 79 -16.92 16.86 3.12
N ASN A 80 -16.44 17.22 1.93
CA ASN A 80 -15.90 18.54 1.64
C ASN A 80 -16.97 19.52 1.09
N GLY A 81 -18.24 19.09 1.05
CA GLY A 81 -19.39 19.90 0.62
C GLY A 81 -20.02 20.73 1.73
N GLU A 82 -19.77 20.39 3.00
CA GLU A 82 -20.45 21.01 4.15
C GLU A 82 -19.45 21.70 5.09
N ALA A 83 -18.71 22.65 4.52
CA ALA A 83 -18.13 23.76 5.26
C ALA A 83 -17.88 24.87 4.25
N ALA A 84 -18.90 25.70 4.04
CA ALA A 84 -18.75 27.01 3.40
C ALA A 84 -17.88 27.91 4.30
N THR A 85 -16.61 27.55 4.47
CA THR A 85 -15.57 28.49 4.86
C THR A 85 -15.58 29.59 3.80
N PRO A 86 -15.63 30.88 4.18
CA PRO A 86 -15.68 31.97 3.23
C PRO A 86 -14.46 31.84 2.32
N LYS A 87 -14.67 31.47 1.06
CA LYS A 87 -13.60 31.17 0.07
C LYS A 87 -12.84 32.43 -0.40
N GLY A 88 -12.81 33.49 0.40
CA GLY A 88 -12.07 34.72 0.12
C GLY A 88 -10.59 34.65 0.51
N PRO A 89 -9.73 35.51 -0.08
CA PRO A 89 -8.36 35.72 0.41
C PRO A 89 -8.36 36.24 1.85
N CYS A 90 -7.29 35.99 2.62
CA CYS A 90 -7.15 36.56 3.96
C CYS A 90 -6.96 38.08 3.84
N GLN A 91 -7.78 38.86 4.55
CA GLN A 91 -7.59 40.31 4.66
C GLN A 91 -7.14 40.64 6.08
N TYR A 92 -6.15 41.50 6.20
CA TYR A 92 -5.55 41.89 7.48
C TYR A 92 -5.55 43.40 7.61
N GLY A 93 -5.69 43.88 8.84
CA GLY A 93 -5.44 45.28 9.16
C GLY A 93 -3.95 45.58 9.36
N SER A 94 -3.68 46.75 9.94
CA SER A 94 -2.32 47.23 10.23
C SER A 94 -1.60 46.36 11.25
N TRP A 95 -0.27 46.27 11.11
CA TRP A 95 0.58 45.61 12.09
C TRP A 95 0.66 46.42 13.38
N SER A 96 0.62 45.73 14.52
CA SER A 96 1.05 46.30 15.79
C SER A 96 2.55 46.58 15.77
N GLU A 97 3.00 47.41 16.70
CA GLU A 97 4.43 47.52 17.00
C GLU A 97 4.98 46.18 17.50
N PHE A 98 6.29 46.00 17.33
CA PHE A 98 6.98 44.85 17.93
C PHE A 98 6.97 45.01 19.44
N GLY A 99 6.52 43.96 20.13
CA GLY A 99 6.60 43.90 21.58
C GLY A 99 8.04 43.85 22.08
N GLU A 100 8.18 43.81 23.39
CA GLU A 100 9.46 43.71 24.07
C GLU A 100 10.25 42.45 23.65
N CYS A 101 11.57 42.54 23.74
CA CYS A 101 12.46 41.41 23.45
C CYS A 101 12.40 40.41 24.61
N VAL A 102 11.72 39.29 24.39
CA VAL A 102 11.62 38.18 25.35
C VAL A 102 12.23 36.94 24.71
N ASP A 103 13.22 36.32 25.38
CA ASP A 103 13.93 35.14 24.88
C ASP A 103 14.56 35.32 23.47
N ASN A 104 15.23 36.46 23.23
CA ASN A 104 15.80 36.85 21.92
C ASN A 104 14.76 36.89 20.79
N LYS A 105 13.48 37.08 21.10
CA LYS A 105 12.40 37.17 20.12
C LYS A 105 11.50 38.38 20.40
N GLN A 106 11.17 39.08 19.32
CA GLN A 106 10.12 40.09 19.31
C GLN A 106 8.95 39.59 18.47
N THR A 107 7.74 39.68 19.03
CA THR A 107 6.51 39.28 18.34
C THR A 107 5.65 40.52 18.06
N ARG A 108 5.02 40.55 16.89
CA ARG A 108 3.94 41.48 16.56
C ARG A 108 2.76 40.75 15.94
N THR A 109 1.57 41.31 16.11
CA THR A 109 0.32 40.75 15.58
C THR A 109 -0.45 41.78 14.77
N ARG A 110 -1.38 41.34 13.93
CA ARG A 110 -2.32 42.21 13.20
C ARG A 110 -3.73 41.64 13.23
N PRO A 111 -4.78 42.47 13.23
CA PRO A 111 -6.15 41.99 13.22
C PRO A 111 -6.49 41.35 11.86
N ILE A 112 -7.30 40.29 11.89
CA ILE A 112 -7.79 39.59 10.70
C ILE A 112 -9.19 40.12 10.39
N MET A 113 -9.34 40.83 9.27
CA MET A 113 -10.62 41.38 8.85
C MET A 113 -11.48 40.35 8.12
N SER A 114 -10.87 39.41 7.39
CA SER A 114 -11.58 38.35 6.68
C SER A 114 -10.80 37.03 6.69
N GLY A 115 -11.51 35.92 6.91
CA GLY A 115 -10.94 34.58 6.97
C GLY A 115 -10.34 34.21 8.33
N ALA A 116 -10.84 34.79 9.43
CA ALA A 116 -10.40 34.47 10.79
C ALA A 116 -10.60 32.99 11.15
N GLU A 117 -11.57 32.31 10.54
CA GLU A 117 -11.78 30.87 10.74
C GLU A 117 -10.70 30.00 10.07
N LYS A 118 -9.87 30.58 9.20
CA LYS A 118 -8.81 29.85 8.52
C LYS A 118 -7.54 29.87 9.37
N ARG A 119 -7.11 28.69 9.82
CA ARG A 119 -5.84 28.49 10.54
C ARG A 119 -4.64 29.15 9.84
N LYS A 120 -4.60 29.14 8.50
CA LYS A 120 -3.55 29.80 7.72
C LYS A 120 -3.54 31.33 7.85
N CYS A 121 -4.70 31.97 8.03
CA CYS A 121 -4.76 33.42 8.22
C CYS A 121 -4.31 33.77 9.64
N GLN A 122 -4.70 32.97 10.64
CA GLN A 122 -4.24 33.14 12.03
C GLN A 122 -2.71 33.05 12.15
N GLN A 123 -2.09 32.06 11.51
CA GLN A 123 -0.63 31.92 11.51
C GLN A 123 0.08 33.12 10.86
N ARG A 124 -0.45 33.64 9.76
CA ARG A 124 0.11 34.79 9.03
C ARG A 124 -0.25 36.15 9.64
N ALA A 125 -1.08 36.16 10.68
CA ALA A 125 -1.39 37.35 11.46
C ALA A 125 -0.37 37.60 12.58
N THR A 126 0.55 36.66 12.83
CA THR A 126 1.62 36.79 13.81
C THR A 126 2.97 36.77 13.10
N GLN A 127 3.86 37.69 13.46
CA GLN A 127 5.24 37.70 12.99
C GLN A 127 6.19 37.70 14.18
N VAL A 128 7.14 36.78 14.15
CA VAL A 128 8.23 36.70 15.12
C VAL A 128 9.52 37.02 14.40
N ARG A 129 10.36 37.87 15.00
CA ARG A 129 11.73 38.12 14.56
C ARG A 129 12.67 37.98 15.75
N ASN A 130 13.94 37.78 15.47
CA ASN A 130 14.94 37.87 16.51
C ASN A 130 15.22 39.34 16.81
N CYS A 131 15.33 39.64 18.10
CA CYS A 131 16.22 40.66 18.60
C CYS A 131 17.57 39.98 18.87
#